data_AF-A0A8T7BLA0-F1
#
_entry.id   AF-A0A8T7BLA0-F1
#
_cell.length_a   1.000
_cell.length_b   1.000
_cell.length_c   1.000
_cell.angle_alpha   90.00
_cell.angle_beta   90.00
_cell.angle_gamma   90.00
#
_symmetry.space_group_name_H-M   'P 1'
#
loop_
_entity.id
_entity.type
_entity.pdbx_description
1 polymer ?
#
loop_
_entity_poly.entity_id
_entity_poly.type
_entity_poly.pdbx_seq_one_letter_code
_entity_poly.pdbx_strand_id
1 'polypeptide(L)'
;MSELFTLANLVDLILLIMLQAVLGFDNLLYISLESQRAPAERQAAVRFWGIVIAVALRIVLLFLLLNMIQAFQQQLFSINWPGVIEASFNLHAVVVLFGGIFILYTAMKEILHMMSLEDLDHEQREPKSIGLIIFWIVAMNVVFSFDSILSAMAVTQQFFVMATAILTGGLLMVVLADTVSDFLQKNRMYEVLGLFILFLVGVMLISEGGHLSQMQFFGNHVVQMSKTTFYFVLFILIISDIVQSRYQKKLNRAKARTKASLK
;
A
#
# COMPACT_ATOMS: atom_id res chain seq x y z
N MET A 1 1.84 28.21 -18.16
CA MET A 1 0.58 28.39 -17.41
C MET A 1 -0.65 28.21 -18.29
N SER A 2 -0.65 28.59 -19.57
CA SER A 2 -1.77 28.37 -20.52
C SER A 2 -1.98 26.90 -20.93
N GLU A 3 -0.97 26.04 -20.81
CA GLU A 3 -1.10 24.62 -21.14
C GLU A 3 -1.78 23.77 -20.04
N LEU A 4 -1.88 24.25 -18.80
CA LEU A 4 -2.49 23.49 -17.70
C LEU A 4 -4.02 23.37 -17.82
N PHE A 5 -4.67 24.29 -18.55
CA PHE A 5 -6.13 24.40 -18.62
C PHE A 5 -6.68 24.08 -20.02
N THR A 6 -6.01 23.21 -20.77
CA THR A 6 -6.65 22.63 -21.96
C THR A 6 -7.70 21.61 -21.52
N LEU A 7 -8.76 21.44 -22.32
CA LEU A 7 -9.85 20.51 -21.99
C LEU A 7 -9.33 19.07 -21.81
N ALA A 8 -8.33 18.68 -22.59
CA ALA A 8 -7.66 17.38 -22.49
C ALA A 8 -6.90 17.22 -21.15
N ASN A 9 -6.08 18.20 -20.77
CA ASN A 9 -5.29 18.13 -19.53
C ASN A 9 -6.17 18.15 -18.26
N LEU A 10 -7.35 18.77 -18.33
CA LEU A 10 -8.34 18.73 -17.25
C LEU A 10 -8.97 17.34 -17.10
N VAL A 11 -9.28 16.67 -18.21
CA VAL A 11 -9.79 15.29 -18.20
C VAL A 11 -8.74 14.34 -17.63
N ASP A 12 -7.48 14.46 -18.07
CA ASP A 12 -6.36 13.68 -17.55
C ASP A 12 -6.15 13.95 -16.05
N LEU A 13 -6.21 15.21 -15.62
CA LEU A 13 -6.10 15.57 -14.20
C LEU A 13 -7.20 14.91 -13.36
N ILE A 14 -8.45 14.94 -13.82
CA ILE A 14 -9.57 14.30 -13.12
C ILE A 14 -9.35 12.79 -13.04
N LEU A 15 -8.99 12.15 -14.16
CA LEU A 15 -8.70 10.73 -14.20
C LEU A 15 -7.55 10.36 -13.25
N LEU A 16 -6.48 11.15 -13.23
CA LEU A 16 -5.35 10.96 -12.34
C LEU A 16 -5.71 11.15 -10.86
N ILE A 17 -6.52 12.15 -10.53
CA ILE A 17 -7.02 12.35 -9.16
C ILE A 17 -7.86 11.16 -8.72
N MET A 18 -8.75 10.65 -9.59
CA MET A 18 -9.54 9.46 -9.29
C MET A 18 -8.66 8.21 -9.11
N LEU A 19 -7.70 8.01 -10.01
CA LEU A 19 -6.74 6.91 -9.95
C LEU A 19 -5.93 6.98 -8.65
N GLN A 20 -5.46 8.16 -8.27
CA GLN A 20 -4.73 8.38 -7.02
C GLN A 20 -5.60 8.23 -5.78
N ALA A 21 -6.90 8.53 -5.84
CA ALA A 21 -7.80 8.28 -4.71
C ALA A 21 -7.99 6.78 -4.47
N VAL A 22 -8.16 6.00 -5.54
CA VAL A 22 -8.35 4.54 -5.47
C VAL A 22 -7.05 3.82 -5.08
N LEU A 23 -5.93 4.14 -5.74
CA LEU A 23 -4.61 3.54 -5.46
C LEU A 23 -3.92 4.15 -4.23
N GLY A 24 -4.32 5.34 -3.81
CA GLY A 24 -3.77 6.03 -2.64
C GLY A 24 -4.33 5.53 -1.32
N PHE A 25 -5.42 4.77 -1.35
CA PHE A 25 -5.99 4.15 -0.16
C PHE A 25 -5.00 3.18 0.50
N ASP A 26 -4.30 2.36 -0.29
CA ASP A 26 -3.32 1.39 0.21
C ASP A 26 -2.13 2.10 0.89
N ASN A 27 -1.67 3.21 0.30
CA ASN A 27 -0.65 4.08 0.88
C ASN A 27 -1.11 4.68 2.21
N LEU A 28 -2.34 5.20 2.26
CA LEU A 28 -2.92 5.79 3.46
C LEU A 28 -3.12 4.77 4.57
N LEU A 29 -3.54 3.55 4.21
CA LEU A 29 -3.73 2.45 5.13
C LEU A 29 -2.39 2.00 5.73
N TYR A 30 -1.35 1.86 4.92
CA TYR A 30 0.00 1.56 5.41
C TYR A 30 0.53 2.65 6.34
N ILE A 31 0.40 3.93 5.96
CA ILE A 31 0.79 5.07 6.81
C ILE A 31 0.06 5.03 8.16
N SER A 32 -1.25 4.78 8.12
CA SER A 32 -2.08 4.71 9.32
C SER A 32 -1.62 3.58 10.23
N LEU A 33 -1.41 2.36 9.71
CA LEU A 33 -0.94 1.21 10.48
C LEU A 33 0.49 1.38 11.02
N GLU A 34 1.44 1.83 10.19
CA GLU A 34 2.84 1.98 10.62
C GLU A 34 2.98 3.11 11.65
N SER A 35 2.20 4.19 11.54
CA SER A 35 2.20 5.28 12.52
C SER A 35 1.74 4.87 13.92
N GLN A 36 0.93 3.81 14.04
CA GLN A 36 0.47 3.30 15.34
C GLN A 36 1.59 2.68 16.18
N ARG A 37 2.76 2.43 15.56
CA ARG A 37 3.97 1.96 16.26
C ARG A 37 4.70 3.08 17.00
N ALA A 38 4.31 4.34 16.77
CA ALA A 38 4.82 5.48 17.52
C ALA A 38 4.03 5.69 18.83
N PRO A 39 4.62 6.34 19.85
CA PRO A 39 3.88 6.76 21.05
C PRO A 39 2.63 7.53 20.68
N ALA A 40 1.51 7.28 21.38
CA ALA A 40 0.18 7.81 21.05
C ALA A 40 0.17 9.33 20.79
N GLU A 41 0.90 10.08 21.61
CA GLU A 41 1.04 11.55 21.53
C GLU A 41 1.73 12.03 20.24
N ARG A 42 2.50 11.17 19.58
CA ARG A 42 3.31 11.51 18.40
C ARG A 42 2.73 10.96 17.10
N GLN A 43 1.74 10.07 17.14
CA GLN A 43 1.23 9.37 15.95
C GLN A 43 0.73 10.34 14.86
N ALA A 44 -0.03 11.37 15.24
CA ALA A 44 -0.50 12.40 14.30
C ALA A 44 0.66 13.15 13.64
N ALA A 45 1.69 13.51 14.41
CA ALA A 45 2.88 14.15 13.87
C ALA A 45 3.67 13.22 12.93
N VAL A 46 3.78 11.92 13.27
CA VAL A 46 4.41 10.92 12.41
C VAL A 46 3.66 10.78 11.08
N ARG A 47 2.33 10.73 11.11
CA ARG A 47 1.51 10.70 9.88
C ARG A 47 1.72 11.95 9.04
N PHE A 48 1.59 13.13 9.65
CA PHE A 48 1.74 14.40 8.94
C PHE A 48 3.12 14.52 8.27
N TRP A 49 4.21 14.35 9.04
CA TRP A 49 5.56 14.46 8.49
C TRP A 49 5.88 13.33 7.52
N GLY A 50 5.40 12.11 7.78
CA GLY A 50 5.51 10.99 6.85
C GLY A 50 4.88 11.30 5.50
N ILE A 51 3.65 11.86 5.48
CA ILE A 51 2.95 12.25 4.25
C ILE A 51 3.67 13.40 3.53
N VAL A 52 4.07 14.44 4.25
CA VAL A 52 4.74 15.61 3.63
C VAL A 52 6.05 15.19 2.96
N ILE A 53 6.88 14.40 3.66
CA ILE A 53 8.16 13.91 3.12
C ILE A 53 7.89 12.95 1.94
N ALA A 54 6.92 12.06 2.07
CA ALA A 54 6.52 11.13 1.01
C ALA A 54 6.09 11.87 -0.27
N VAL A 55 5.22 12.87 -0.16
CA VAL A 55 4.76 13.69 -1.29
C VAL A 55 5.94 14.43 -1.93
N ALA A 56 6.83 15.03 -1.13
CA ALA A 56 8.01 15.71 -1.64
C ALA A 56 8.93 14.75 -2.43
N LEU A 57 9.25 13.58 -1.87
CA LEU A 57 10.03 12.56 -2.57
C LEU A 57 9.33 12.04 -3.82
N ARG A 58 8.00 11.97 -3.81
CA ARG A 58 7.22 11.55 -4.97
C ARG A 58 7.31 12.54 -6.14
N ILE A 59 7.35 13.84 -5.86
CA ILE A 59 7.60 14.87 -6.88
C ILE A 59 9.04 14.77 -7.42
N VAL A 60 10.02 14.53 -6.54
CA VAL A 60 11.41 14.30 -6.98
C VAL A 60 11.50 13.04 -7.85
N LEU A 61 10.86 11.95 -7.44
CA LEU A 61 10.81 10.71 -8.21
C LEU A 61 10.11 10.90 -9.55
N LEU A 62 9.00 11.65 -9.61
CA LEU A 62 8.33 12.00 -10.86
C LEU A 62 9.29 12.72 -11.81
N PHE A 63 10.02 13.71 -11.31
CA PHE A 63 11.01 14.41 -12.12
C PHE A 63 12.12 13.46 -12.62
N LEU A 64 12.64 12.59 -11.76
CA LEU A 64 13.65 11.60 -12.15
C LEU A 64 13.13 10.60 -13.18
N LEU A 65 11.91 10.10 -13.02
CA LEU A 65 11.29 9.16 -13.97
C LEU A 65 11.07 9.82 -15.33
N LEU A 66 10.55 11.05 -15.38
CA LEU A 66 10.35 11.75 -16.66
C LEU A 66 11.66 12.02 -17.42
N ASN A 67 12.75 12.33 -16.70
CA ASN A 67 14.02 12.69 -17.34
C ASN A 67 14.96 11.50 -17.56
N MET A 68 14.81 10.42 -16.78
CA MET A 68 15.78 9.32 -16.74
C MET A 68 15.14 7.94 -16.76
N ILE A 69 13.89 7.78 -17.25
CA ILE A 69 13.21 6.47 -17.29
C ILE A 69 14.07 5.34 -17.86
N GLN A 70 14.89 5.64 -18.87
CA GLN A 70 15.80 4.67 -19.48
C GLN A 70 16.80 4.10 -18.46
N ALA A 71 17.34 4.93 -17.56
CA ALA A 71 18.27 4.48 -16.51
C ALA A 71 17.57 3.56 -15.48
N PHE A 72 16.28 3.77 -15.21
CA PHE A 72 15.50 2.91 -14.32
C PHE A 72 15.11 1.57 -14.96
N GLN A 73 15.01 1.52 -16.29
CA GLN A 73 14.64 0.33 -17.05
C GLN A 73 15.86 -0.49 -17.53
N GLN A 74 17.06 0.09 -17.51
CA GLN A 74 18.29 -0.61 -17.84
C GLN A 74 18.52 -1.81 -16.90
N GLN A 75 18.93 -2.92 -17.49
CA GLN A 75 19.30 -4.13 -16.77
C GLN A 75 20.49 -3.83 -15.84
N LEU A 76 20.30 -4.05 -14.54
CA LEU A 76 21.33 -3.94 -13.51
C LEU A 76 22.14 -5.24 -13.42
N PHE A 77 21.44 -6.37 -13.31
CA PHE A 77 22.04 -7.69 -13.23
C PHE A 77 21.05 -8.76 -13.70
N SER A 78 21.56 -9.92 -14.08
CA SER A 78 20.73 -11.07 -14.46
C SER A 78 21.17 -12.33 -13.73
N ILE A 79 20.21 -13.16 -13.38
CA ILE A 79 20.40 -14.49 -12.83
C ILE A 79 19.96 -15.48 -13.91
N ASN A 80 20.90 -16.28 -14.42
CA ASN A 80 20.61 -17.30 -15.41
C ASN A 80 21.03 -18.65 -14.84
N TRP A 81 20.06 -19.38 -14.29
CA TRP A 81 20.20 -20.78 -13.91
C TRP A 81 19.35 -21.63 -14.87
N PRO A 82 19.97 -22.20 -15.92
CA PRO A 82 19.25 -22.90 -16.99
C PRO A 82 18.29 -23.97 -16.44
N GLY A 83 17.03 -23.89 -16.85
CA GLY A 83 15.98 -24.85 -16.48
C GLY A 83 15.39 -24.70 -15.07
N VAL A 84 15.91 -23.77 -14.25
CA VAL A 84 15.43 -23.56 -12.87
C VAL A 84 14.92 -22.14 -12.68
N ILE A 85 15.78 -21.12 -12.82
CA ILE A 85 15.45 -19.70 -12.62
C ILE A 85 16.18 -18.85 -13.66
N GLU A 86 15.44 -18.04 -14.40
CA GLU A 86 15.99 -17.00 -15.26
C GLU A 86 15.34 -15.66 -14.90
N ALA A 87 16.13 -14.62 -14.66
CA ALA A 87 15.62 -13.29 -14.30
C ALA A 87 16.60 -12.20 -14.71
N SER A 88 16.09 -11.09 -15.22
CA SER A 88 16.82 -9.86 -15.56
C SER A 88 16.28 -8.70 -14.72
N PHE A 89 17.06 -8.22 -13.77
CA PHE A 89 16.63 -7.20 -12.82
C PHE A 89 17.06 -5.81 -13.29
N ASN A 90 16.09 -4.89 -13.38
CA ASN A 90 16.34 -3.46 -13.45
C ASN A 90 16.02 -2.79 -12.10
N LEU A 91 16.31 -1.49 -11.96
CA LEU A 91 16.13 -0.78 -10.69
C LEU A 91 14.66 -0.79 -10.24
N HIS A 92 13.74 -0.61 -11.19
CA HIS A 92 12.30 -0.66 -10.93
C HIS A 92 11.86 -2.01 -10.35
N ALA A 93 12.27 -3.12 -10.99
CA ALA A 93 11.95 -4.47 -10.56
C ALA A 93 12.48 -4.76 -9.16
N VAL A 94 13.72 -4.34 -8.86
CA VAL A 94 14.33 -4.54 -7.54
C VAL A 94 13.56 -3.81 -6.45
N VAL A 95 13.23 -2.53 -6.68
CA VAL A 95 12.50 -1.72 -5.70
C VAL A 95 11.10 -2.28 -5.44
N VAL A 96 10.37 -2.63 -6.50
CA VAL A 96 9.02 -3.20 -6.41
C VAL A 96 9.03 -4.56 -5.72
N LEU A 97 9.93 -5.46 -6.12
CA LEU A 97 10.03 -6.80 -5.53
C LEU A 97 10.42 -6.74 -4.05
N PHE A 98 11.41 -5.92 -3.69
CA PHE A 98 11.83 -5.73 -2.31
C PHE A 98 10.70 -5.17 -1.45
N GLY A 99 10.01 -4.13 -1.94
CA GLY A 99 8.88 -3.54 -1.23
C GLY A 99 7.72 -4.52 -1.07
N GLY A 100 7.42 -5.32 -2.09
CA GLY A 100 6.42 -6.38 -2.02
C GLY A 100 6.74 -7.45 -0.97
N ILE A 101 7.99 -7.95 -0.96
CA ILE A 101 8.47 -8.91 0.05
C ILE A 101 8.38 -8.31 1.45
N PHE A 102 8.82 -7.06 1.63
CA PHE A 102 8.80 -6.38 2.91
C PHE A 102 7.37 -6.20 3.45
N ILE A 103 6.43 -5.77 2.60
CA ILE A 103 5.01 -5.65 2.95
C ILE A 103 4.45 -7.01 3.36
N LEU A 104 4.66 -8.03 2.52
CA LEU A 104 4.11 -9.35 2.74
C LEU A 104 4.63 -9.95 4.05
N TYR A 105 5.94 -9.81 4.33
CA TYR A 105 6.54 -10.20 5.59
C TYR A 105 5.92 -9.44 6.78
N THR A 106 5.79 -8.12 6.67
CA THR A 106 5.25 -7.28 7.75
C THR A 106 3.79 -7.62 8.05
N ALA A 107 2.96 -7.76 7.01
CA ALA A 107 1.56 -8.15 7.15
C ALA A 107 1.42 -9.55 7.75
N MET A 108 2.19 -10.52 7.26
CA MET A 108 2.17 -11.88 7.79
C MET A 108 2.60 -11.94 9.26
N LYS A 109 3.66 -11.22 9.64
CA LYS A 109 4.12 -11.13 11.03
C LYS A 109 3.03 -10.56 11.94
N GLU A 110 2.34 -9.51 11.51
CA GLU A 110 1.27 -8.90 12.31
C GLU A 110 0.06 -9.84 12.43
N ILE A 111 -0.34 -10.50 11.34
CA ILE A 111 -1.43 -11.49 11.35
C ILE A 111 -1.11 -12.64 12.32
N LEU A 112 0.13 -13.17 12.28
CA LEU A 112 0.56 -14.24 13.20
C LEU A 112 0.49 -13.80 14.66
N HIS A 113 0.95 -12.57 14.97
CA HIS A 113 0.92 -12.01 16.32
C HIS A 113 -0.51 -11.78 16.83
N MET A 114 -1.47 -11.45 15.95
CA MET A 114 -2.89 -11.37 16.33
C MET A 114 -3.53 -12.74 16.60
N MET A 115 -3.00 -13.81 15.99
CA MET A 115 -3.53 -15.17 16.15
C MET A 115 -2.95 -15.92 17.36
N SER A 116 -1.76 -15.55 17.83
CA SER A 116 -1.21 -16.08 19.09
C SER A 116 -2.08 -15.60 20.25
N LEU A 117 -2.90 -16.50 20.80
CA LEU A 117 -3.78 -16.28 21.96
C LEU A 117 -3.01 -16.10 23.29
N GLU A 118 -1.69 -15.86 23.25
CA GLU A 118 -0.79 -16.02 24.40
C GLU A 118 -0.32 -14.71 25.05
N ASP A 119 -0.68 -13.53 24.53
CA ASP A 119 -0.33 -12.25 25.16
C ASP A 119 -1.58 -11.48 25.63
N LEU A 120 -2.19 -11.99 26.69
CA LEU A 120 -2.99 -11.17 27.61
C LEU A 120 -2.12 -10.40 28.62
N ASP A 121 -0.81 -10.61 28.61
CA ASP A 121 0.14 -9.76 29.30
C ASP A 121 0.72 -8.74 28.32
N HIS A 122 0.79 -7.49 28.78
CA HIS A 122 1.34 -6.36 28.07
C HIS A 122 2.80 -6.61 27.67
N GLU A 123 3.06 -7.26 26.52
CA GLU A 123 4.31 -7.04 25.82
C GLU A 123 4.31 -5.58 25.37
N GLN A 124 5.04 -4.77 26.13
CA GLN A 124 5.41 -3.43 25.75
C GLN A 124 6.15 -3.55 24.42
N ARG A 125 5.43 -3.33 23.31
CA ARG A 125 6.05 -3.11 22.00
C ARG A 125 7.11 -2.04 22.22
N GLU A 126 8.40 -2.41 22.18
CA GLU A 126 9.45 -1.42 22.33
C GLU A 126 9.20 -0.33 21.28
N PRO A 127 9.05 0.93 21.70
CA PRO A 127 8.69 2.00 20.79
C PRO A 127 9.79 2.10 19.76
N LYS A 128 9.46 1.75 18.49
CA LYS A 128 10.37 1.99 17.38
C LYS A 128 10.71 3.48 17.36
N SER A 129 11.98 3.79 17.11
CA SER A 129 12.39 5.18 16.92
C SER A 129 11.49 5.87 15.91
N ILE A 130 10.97 7.05 16.24
CA ILE A 130 10.09 7.83 15.37
C ILE A 130 10.72 8.02 13.98
N GLY A 131 12.03 8.25 13.93
CA GLY A 131 12.76 8.38 12.67
C GLY A 131 12.73 7.10 11.83
N LEU A 132 12.78 5.92 12.46
CA LEU A 132 12.67 4.64 11.76
C LEU A 132 11.27 4.42 11.20
N ILE A 133 10.23 4.83 11.94
CA ILE A 133 8.83 4.74 11.49
C ILE A 133 8.61 5.65 10.27
N ILE A 134 9.07 6.91 10.35
CA ILE A 134 8.99 7.86 9.23
C ILE A 134 9.78 7.33 8.04
N PHE A 135 10.99 6.79 8.26
CA PHE A 135 11.79 6.20 7.20
C PHE A 135 11.04 5.09 6.46
N TRP A 136 10.39 4.16 7.17
CA TRP A 136 9.64 3.08 6.54
C TRP A 136 8.39 3.58 5.82
N ILE A 137 7.65 4.53 6.39
CA ILE A 137 6.53 5.21 5.71
C ILE A 137 6.99 5.77 4.36
N VAL A 138 8.10 6.52 4.38
CA VAL A 138 8.63 7.20 3.21
C VAL A 138 9.20 6.20 2.19
N ALA A 139 9.95 5.20 2.65
CA ALA A 139 10.51 4.15 1.79
C ALA A 139 9.40 3.37 1.08
N MET A 140 8.35 2.99 1.80
CA MET A 140 7.21 2.30 1.20
C MET A 140 6.42 3.19 0.25
N ASN A 141 6.29 4.47 0.56
CA ASN A 141 5.67 5.40 -0.38
C ASN A 141 6.48 5.52 -1.68
N VAL A 142 7.81 5.49 -1.62
CA VAL A 142 8.67 5.47 -2.82
C VAL A 142 8.40 4.22 -3.65
N VAL A 143 8.35 3.03 -3.03
CA VAL A 143 8.01 1.76 -3.71
C VAL A 143 6.69 1.89 -4.47
N PHE A 144 5.62 2.31 -3.78
CA PHE A 144 4.29 2.46 -4.38
C PHE A 144 4.20 3.60 -5.40
N SER A 145 5.09 4.59 -5.29
CA SER A 145 5.15 5.70 -6.23
C SER A 145 5.65 5.26 -7.61
N PHE A 146 6.45 4.20 -7.72
CA PHE A 146 6.89 3.69 -9.03
C PHE A 146 5.72 3.23 -9.91
N ASP A 147 4.90 2.25 -9.47
CA ASP A 147 3.73 1.78 -10.26
C ASP A 147 2.76 2.93 -10.54
N SER A 148 2.42 3.70 -9.52
CA SER A 148 1.42 4.76 -9.67
C SER A 148 1.88 5.94 -10.54
N ILE A 149 3.18 6.28 -10.56
CA ILE A 149 3.73 7.27 -11.50
C ILE A 149 3.82 6.68 -12.91
N LEU A 150 4.28 5.44 -13.09
CA LEU A 150 4.35 4.82 -14.41
C LEU A 150 2.96 4.63 -15.03
N SER A 151 1.97 4.24 -14.23
CA SER A 151 0.56 4.20 -14.62
C SER A 151 0.04 5.58 -15.00
N ALA A 152 0.42 6.64 -14.27
CA ALA A 152 0.04 8.01 -14.59
C ALA A 152 0.70 8.52 -15.88
N MET A 153 1.97 8.16 -16.11
CA MET A 153 2.72 8.46 -17.33
C MET A 153 2.08 7.84 -18.58
N ALA A 154 1.38 6.71 -18.44
CA ALA A 154 0.61 6.13 -19.54
C ALA A 154 -0.61 6.98 -19.93
N VAL A 155 -1.12 7.81 -19.01
CA VAL A 155 -2.22 8.76 -19.27
C VAL A 155 -1.68 10.06 -19.84
N THR A 156 -0.70 10.67 -19.16
CA THR A 156 -0.12 11.96 -19.57
C THR A 156 1.34 12.06 -19.15
N GLN A 157 2.16 12.68 -19.99
CA GLN A 157 3.57 12.92 -19.71
C GLN A 157 3.83 14.34 -19.20
N GLN A 158 2.78 15.14 -19.02
CA GLN A 158 2.95 16.53 -18.62
C GLN A 158 3.25 16.65 -17.12
N PHE A 159 4.48 17.06 -16.79
CA PHE A 159 4.97 17.14 -15.42
C PHE A 159 4.01 17.93 -14.50
N PHE A 160 3.55 19.10 -14.93
CA PHE A 160 2.69 19.94 -14.10
C PHE A 160 1.32 19.31 -13.81
N VAL A 161 0.76 18.51 -14.72
CA VAL A 161 -0.51 17.81 -14.51
C VAL A 161 -0.34 16.69 -13.48
N MET A 162 0.72 15.89 -13.61
CA MET A 162 1.01 14.82 -12.64
C MET A 162 1.41 15.38 -11.26
N ALA A 163 2.22 16.45 -11.22
CA ALA A 163 2.64 17.08 -9.98
C ALA A 163 1.46 17.68 -9.21
N THR A 164 0.54 18.36 -9.91
CA THR A 164 -0.68 18.90 -9.29
C THR A 164 -1.58 17.80 -8.76
N ALA A 165 -1.77 16.71 -9.50
CA ALA A 165 -2.48 15.54 -9.01
C ALA A 165 -1.85 15.00 -7.71
N ILE A 166 -0.54 14.76 -7.71
CA ILE A 166 0.20 14.25 -6.52
C ILE A 166 0.02 15.18 -5.31
N LEU A 167 0.11 16.50 -5.50
CA LEU A 167 -0.05 17.48 -4.42
C LEU A 167 -1.49 17.47 -3.87
N THR A 168 -2.50 17.43 -4.74
CA THR A 168 -3.91 17.35 -4.33
C THR A 168 -4.21 16.04 -3.62
N GLY A 169 -3.72 14.91 -4.12
CA GLY A 169 -3.82 13.61 -3.47
C GLY A 169 -3.14 13.58 -2.10
N GLY A 170 -1.93 14.16 -2.01
CA GLY A 170 -1.21 14.31 -0.75
C GLY A 170 -1.97 15.14 0.29
N LEU A 171 -2.57 16.25 -0.12
CA LEU A 171 -3.42 17.06 0.74
C LEU A 171 -4.63 16.28 1.25
N LEU A 172 -5.29 15.53 0.36
CA LEU A 172 -6.41 14.67 0.72
C LEU A 172 -5.99 13.56 1.71
N MET A 173 -4.79 12.99 1.54
CA MET A 173 -4.23 12.03 2.51
C MET A 173 -4.02 12.66 3.88
N VAL A 174 -3.49 13.89 3.98
CA VAL A 174 -3.34 14.58 5.28
C VAL A 174 -4.68 14.75 5.97
N VAL A 175 -5.72 15.16 5.24
CA VAL A 175 -7.07 15.34 5.79
C VAL A 175 -7.69 14.02 6.26
N LEU A 176 -7.48 12.93 5.53
CA LEU A 176 -8.09 11.64 5.83
C LEU A 176 -7.30 10.77 6.81
N ALA A 177 -5.99 10.98 6.94
CA ALA A 177 -5.08 10.12 7.69
C ALA A 177 -5.51 9.89 9.14
N ASP A 178 -5.89 10.96 9.85
CA ASP A 178 -6.34 10.84 11.24
C ASP A 178 -7.69 10.12 11.34
N THR A 179 -8.62 10.41 10.42
CA THR A 179 -9.94 9.77 10.37
C THR A 179 -9.82 8.27 10.11
N VAL A 180 -8.97 7.88 9.17
CA VAL A 180 -8.72 6.47 8.83
C VAL A 180 -8.01 5.76 9.99
N SER A 181 -6.99 6.39 10.57
CA SER A 181 -6.27 5.83 11.73
C SER A 181 -7.22 5.59 12.91
N ASP A 182 -8.03 6.58 13.27
CA ASP A 182 -8.99 6.48 14.38
C ASP A 182 -10.06 5.41 14.12
N PHE A 183 -10.54 5.30 12.87
CA PHE A 183 -11.49 4.26 12.47
C PHE A 183 -10.90 2.86 12.63
N LEU A 184 -9.65 2.65 12.20
CA LEU A 184 -8.97 1.36 12.35
C LEU A 184 -8.75 1.01 13.83
N GLN A 185 -8.32 1.97 14.66
CA GLN A 185 -8.11 1.75 16.11
C GLN A 185 -9.40 1.42 16.86
N LYS A 186 -10.49 2.15 16.57
CA LYS A 186 -11.78 1.94 17.25
C LYS A 186 -12.45 0.63 16.84
N ASN A 187 -12.08 0.08 15.68
CA ASN A 187 -12.70 -1.09 15.14
C ASN A 187 -11.67 -2.17 14.75
N ARG A 188 -11.13 -2.89 15.75
CA ARG A 188 -10.19 -4.02 15.60
C ARG A 188 -10.50 -5.01 14.46
N MET A 189 -11.77 -5.26 14.15
CA MET A 189 -12.14 -6.10 12.99
C MET A 189 -11.62 -5.54 11.65
N TYR A 190 -11.66 -4.22 11.48
CA TYR A 190 -11.17 -3.56 10.27
C TYR A 190 -9.64 -3.37 10.28
N GLU A 191 -9.00 -3.43 11.45
CA GLU A 191 -7.54 -3.53 11.56
C GLU A 191 -7.03 -4.82 10.88
N VAL A 192 -7.66 -5.96 11.21
CA VAL A 192 -7.37 -7.26 10.58
C VAL A 192 -7.64 -7.21 9.08
N LEU A 193 -8.78 -6.64 8.66
CA LEU A 193 -9.09 -6.46 7.23
C LEU A 193 -8.01 -5.65 6.52
N GLY A 194 -7.52 -4.57 7.15
CA GLY A 194 -6.42 -3.76 6.61
C GLY A 194 -5.11 -4.53 6.45
N LEU A 195 -4.79 -5.45 7.37
CA LEU A 195 -3.63 -6.32 7.24
C LEU A 195 -3.77 -7.32 6.09
N PHE A 196 -4.97 -7.85 5.84
CA PHE A 196 -5.23 -8.69 4.66
C PHE A 196 -5.15 -7.92 3.35
N ILE A 197 -5.63 -6.66 3.32
CA ILE A 197 -5.44 -5.77 2.17
C ILE A 197 -3.95 -5.56 1.93
N LEU A 198 -3.20 -5.22 2.97
CA LEU A 198 -1.75 -5.01 2.91
C LEU A 198 -1.02 -6.27 2.42
N PHE A 199 -1.42 -7.46 2.91
CA PHE A 199 -0.91 -8.73 2.42
C PHE A 199 -1.15 -8.93 0.92
N LEU A 200 -2.37 -8.63 0.45
CA LEU A 200 -2.75 -8.75 -0.96
C LEU A 200 -1.96 -7.76 -1.84
N VAL A 201 -1.76 -6.53 -1.37
CA VAL A 201 -0.87 -5.55 -2.00
C VAL A 201 0.57 -6.09 -2.08
N GLY A 202 1.07 -6.72 -1.02
CA GLY A 202 2.37 -7.40 -1.04
C GLY A 202 2.48 -8.47 -2.12
N VAL A 203 1.46 -9.32 -2.27
CA VAL A 203 1.38 -10.32 -3.34
C VAL A 203 1.37 -9.68 -4.73
N MET A 204 0.58 -8.62 -4.91
CA MET A 204 0.50 -7.88 -6.17
C MET A 204 1.87 -7.32 -6.58
N LEU A 205 2.58 -6.67 -5.65
CA LEU A 205 3.92 -6.12 -5.91
C LEU A 205 4.97 -7.21 -6.16
N ILE A 206 4.91 -8.35 -5.47
CA ILE A 206 5.84 -9.46 -5.74
C ILE A 206 5.61 -9.99 -7.16
N SER A 207 4.34 -10.14 -7.56
CA SER A 207 3.96 -10.58 -8.90
C SER A 207 4.39 -9.58 -9.96
N GLU A 208 4.23 -8.28 -9.72
CA GLU A 208 4.67 -7.21 -10.61
C GLU A 208 6.20 -7.13 -10.69
N GLY A 209 6.92 -7.19 -9.57
CA GLY A 209 8.38 -7.22 -9.52
C GLY A 209 8.96 -8.45 -10.22
N GLY A 210 8.30 -9.61 -10.10
CA GLY A 210 8.64 -10.82 -10.85
C GLY A 210 8.45 -10.65 -12.36
N HIS A 211 7.35 -10.01 -12.77
CA HIS A 211 7.11 -9.70 -14.18
C HIS A 211 8.12 -8.70 -14.75
N LEU A 212 8.38 -7.60 -14.02
CA LEU A 212 9.36 -6.58 -14.38
C LEU A 212 10.79 -7.14 -14.46
N SER A 213 11.09 -8.16 -13.67
CA SER A 213 12.37 -8.87 -13.73
C SER A 213 12.43 -9.98 -14.77
N GLN A 214 11.40 -10.12 -15.63
CA GLN A 214 11.26 -11.20 -16.61
C GLN A 214 11.50 -12.59 -15.98
N MET A 215 11.12 -12.72 -14.71
CA MET A 215 11.44 -13.90 -13.90
C MET A 215 10.73 -15.13 -14.46
N GLN A 216 11.46 -16.22 -14.58
CA GLN A 216 10.99 -17.52 -15.02
C GLN A 216 11.31 -18.55 -13.96
N PHE A 217 10.33 -19.40 -13.66
CA PHE A 217 10.51 -20.59 -12.83
C PHE A 217 10.19 -21.82 -13.65
N PHE A 218 11.15 -22.74 -13.78
CA PHE A 218 10.96 -23.98 -14.54
C PHE A 218 10.42 -23.77 -15.96
N GLY A 219 10.88 -22.71 -16.63
CA GLY A 219 10.42 -22.32 -17.99
C GLY A 219 9.07 -21.60 -18.04
N ASN A 220 8.43 -21.30 -16.92
CA ASN A 220 7.19 -20.52 -16.85
C ASN A 220 7.47 -19.09 -16.40
N HIS A 221 7.05 -18.11 -17.19
CA HIS A 221 7.17 -16.70 -16.83
C HIS A 221 6.24 -16.34 -15.67
N VAL A 222 6.76 -15.52 -14.75
CA VAL A 222 5.94 -14.85 -13.74
C VAL A 222 5.11 -13.78 -14.45
N VAL A 223 3.79 -13.98 -14.44
CA VAL A 223 2.82 -13.02 -14.97
C VAL A 223 2.35 -12.12 -13.84
N GLN A 224 2.29 -10.82 -14.12
CA GLN A 224 1.76 -9.84 -13.16
C GLN A 224 0.27 -10.08 -12.87
N MET A 225 -0.11 -9.94 -11.60
CA MET A 225 -1.50 -9.97 -11.18
C MET A 225 -2.25 -8.78 -11.78
N SER A 226 -3.38 -9.03 -12.44
CA SER A 226 -4.22 -7.96 -12.97
C SER A 226 -4.82 -7.10 -11.85
N LYS A 227 -4.83 -5.77 -12.04
CA LYS A 227 -5.50 -4.81 -11.14
C LYS A 227 -6.99 -5.16 -10.97
N THR A 228 -7.64 -5.70 -12.00
CA THR A 228 -9.04 -6.17 -11.93
C THR A 228 -9.17 -7.37 -10.99
N THR A 229 -8.24 -8.32 -11.05
CA THR A 229 -8.21 -9.47 -10.13
C THR A 229 -8.00 -9.00 -8.69
N PHE A 230 -7.10 -8.03 -8.49
CA PHE A 230 -6.89 -7.39 -7.19
C PHE A 230 -8.20 -6.81 -6.63
N TYR A 231 -8.90 -5.98 -7.41
CA TYR A 231 -10.16 -5.37 -6.97
C TYR A 231 -11.27 -6.40 -6.74
N PHE A 232 -11.33 -7.46 -7.55
CA PHE A 232 -12.28 -8.54 -7.37
C PHE A 232 -12.06 -9.29 -6.05
N VAL A 233 -10.81 -9.63 -5.73
CA VAL A 233 -10.48 -10.30 -4.46
C VAL A 233 -10.74 -9.36 -3.28
N LEU A 234 -10.37 -8.07 -3.39
CA LEU A 234 -10.67 -7.05 -2.37
C LEU A 234 -12.17 -6.95 -2.08
N PHE A 235 -12.99 -6.92 -3.14
CA PHE A 235 -14.45 -6.87 -3.02
C PHE A 235 -15.00 -8.11 -2.29
N ILE A 236 -14.52 -9.31 -2.64
CA ILE A 236 -14.90 -10.54 -1.96
C ILE A 236 -14.47 -10.53 -0.49
N LEU A 237 -13.26 -10.06 -0.17
CA LEU A 237 -12.76 -9.96 1.20
C LEU A 237 -13.66 -9.04 2.05
N ILE A 238 -14.00 -7.86 1.52
CA ILE A 238 -14.87 -6.90 2.21
C ILE A 238 -16.26 -7.50 2.44
N ILE A 239 -16.85 -8.14 1.42
CA ILE A 239 -18.17 -8.79 1.58
C ILE A 239 -18.11 -9.91 2.61
N SER A 240 -17.10 -10.77 2.53
CA SER A 240 -16.92 -11.88 3.47
C SER A 240 -16.80 -11.37 4.90
N ASP A 241 -16.01 -10.31 5.13
CA ASP A 241 -15.86 -9.70 6.44
C ASP A 241 -17.17 -9.08 6.95
N ILE A 242 -17.92 -8.39 6.09
CA ILE A 242 -19.26 -7.85 6.43
C ILE A 242 -20.21 -8.98 6.84
N VAL A 243 -20.25 -10.07 6.07
CA VAL A 243 -21.10 -11.24 6.34
C VAL A 243 -20.69 -11.91 7.66
N GLN A 244 -19.41 -12.16 7.86
CA GLN A 244 -18.86 -12.76 9.07
C GLN A 244 -19.13 -11.90 10.31
N SER A 245 -18.91 -10.58 10.21
CA SER A 245 -19.17 -9.62 11.29
C SER A 245 -20.66 -9.59 11.68
N ARG A 246 -21.57 -9.62 10.69
CA ARG A 246 -23.01 -9.71 10.94
C ARG A 246 -23.38 -11.04 11.58
N TYR A 247 -22.80 -12.15 11.13
CA TYR A 247 -23.04 -13.47 11.67
C TYR A 247 -22.58 -13.58 13.14
N GLN A 248 -21.35 -13.16 13.45
CA GLN A 248 -20.83 -13.16 14.82
C GLN A 248 -21.66 -12.28 15.76
N LYS A 249 -22.11 -11.09 15.32
CA LYS A 249 -23.01 -10.24 16.11
C LYS A 249 -24.32 -10.93 16.44
N LYS A 250 -24.92 -11.65 15.48
CA LYS A 250 -26.14 -12.46 15.73
C LYS A 250 -25.87 -13.58 16.73
N LEU A 251 -24.76 -14.29 16.57
CA LEU A 251 -24.38 -15.41 17.43
C LEU A 251 -24.14 -14.97 18.88
N ASN A 252 -23.44 -13.84 19.07
CA ASN A 252 -23.19 -13.25 20.38
C ASN A 252 -24.49 -12.78 21.05
N ARG A 253 -25.43 -12.18 20.29
CA ARG A 253 -26.77 -11.82 20.79
C ARG A 253 -27.58 -13.05 21.20
N ALA A 254 -27.51 -14.14 20.44
CA ALA A 254 -28.17 -15.40 20.80
C ALA A 254 -27.61 -15.97 22.10
N LYS A 255 -26.27 -16.08 22.21
CA LYS A 255 -25.59 -16.52 23.45
C LYS A 255 -25.96 -15.66 24.67
N ALA A 256 -26.02 -14.34 24.50
CA ALA A 256 -26.40 -13.42 25.57
C ALA A 256 -27.85 -13.63 26.05
N ARG A 257 -28.79 -13.88 25.13
CA ARG A 257 -30.19 -14.20 25.47
C ARG A 257 -30.31 -15.51 26.25
N THR A 258 -29.60 -16.57 25.82
CA THR A 258 -29.59 -17.86 26.54
C THR A 258 -29.01 -17.73 27.94
N LYS A 259 -27.96 -16.92 28.12
CA LYS A 259 -27.37 -16.68 29.45
C LYS A 259 -28.28 -15.88 30.38
N ALA A 260 -29.12 -15.00 29.82
CA ALA A 260 -30.10 -14.22 30.58
C ALA A 260 -31.34 -15.03 30.99
N SER A 261 -31.72 -16.09 30.26
CA SER A 261 -32.84 -16.95 30.63
C SER A 261 -32.49 -18.03 31.68
N LEU A 262 -31.20 -18.18 32.01
CA LEU A 262 -30.68 -19.13 33.01
C LEU A 262 -30.40 -18.48 34.37
N LYS A 263 -30.55 -17.15 34.48
CA LYS A 263 -30.48 -16.37 35.72
C LYS A 263 -31.87 -15.96 36.16
#